data_AF-A0A6G8Q1N5-F1
#
_entry.id   AF-A0A6G8Q1N5-F1
#
_cell.length_a   1.000
_cell.length_b   1.000
_cell.length_c   1.000
_cell.angle_alpha   90.00
_cell.angle_beta   90.00
_cell.angle_gamma   90.00
#
_symmetry.space_group_name_H-M   'P 1'
#
loop_
_entity.id
_entity.type
_entity.pdbx_description
1 polymer ?
#
loop_
_entity_poly.entity_id
_entity_poly.type
_entity_poly.pdbx_seq_one_letter_code
_entity_poly.pdbx_strand_id
1 'polypeptide(L)'
;MSREAIERAMEEAGWKLDAGFVDHLVVGHDSVVSILAYPWSWKTDAPAFEISHEVKDTTYWVREIPTPQRAIELIEENGGPAGEERGNPHKAESADEGMRSS
;
A
#
# COMPACT_ATOMS: atom_id res chain seq x y z
N MET A 1 -10.87 -1.42 9.18
CA MET A 1 -9.95 -0.75 10.15
C MET A 1 -10.23 0.76 10.13
N SER A 2 -10.10 1.53 11.22
CA SER A 2 -10.26 3.01 11.15
C SER A 2 -8.97 3.69 10.66
N ARG A 3 -9.04 4.96 10.28
CA ARG A 3 -7.87 5.75 9.88
C ARG A 3 -6.85 5.84 11.02
N GLU A 4 -7.32 6.15 12.23
CA GLU A 4 -6.49 6.29 13.42
C GLU A 4 -5.82 4.96 13.79
N ALA A 5 -6.49 3.83 13.54
CA ALA A 5 -5.91 2.51 13.72
C ALA A 5 -4.81 2.21 12.71
N ILE A 6 -4.94 2.69 11.46
CA ILE A 6 -3.87 2.59 10.44
C ILE A 6 -2.67 3.44 10.84
N GLU A 7 -2.90 4.71 11.18
CA GLU A 7 -1.83 5.64 11.60
C GLU A 7 -1.02 5.04 12.76
N ARG A 8 -1.72 4.55 13.80
CA ARG A 8 -1.07 3.88 14.93
C ARG A 8 -0.29 2.63 14.53
N ALA A 9 -0.87 1.77 13.68
CA ALA A 9 -0.20 0.55 13.25
C ALA A 9 1.06 0.84 12.41
N MET A 10 1.04 1.92 11.61
CA MET A 10 2.23 2.39 10.89
C MET A 10 3.31 2.89 11.85
N GLU A 11 2.96 3.71 12.85
CA GLU A 11 3.91 4.16 13.88
C GLU A 11 4.50 2.99 14.68
N GLU A 12 3.66 2.03 15.09
CA GLU A 12 4.07 0.81 15.81
C GLU A 12 5.02 -0.06 14.97
N ALA A 13 4.83 -0.10 13.65
CA ALA A 13 5.72 -0.79 12.72
C ALA A 13 7.01 -0.01 12.40
N GLY A 14 7.16 1.22 12.89
CA GLY A 14 8.35 2.04 12.77
C GLY A 14 8.35 3.02 11.60
N TRP A 15 7.21 3.27 10.97
CA TRP A 15 7.07 4.28 9.92
C TRP A 15 6.98 5.69 10.51
N LYS A 16 7.49 6.69 9.78
CA LYS A 16 7.28 8.10 10.09
C LYS A 16 6.08 8.60 9.30
N LEU A 17 5.02 8.98 10.00
CA LEU A 17 3.84 9.52 9.34
C LEU A 17 4.11 10.90 8.75
N ASP A 18 3.74 11.09 7.49
CA ASP A 18 3.70 12.41 6.86
C ASP A 18 2.31 13.04 7.11
N ALA A 19 2.31 14.10 7.92
CA ALA A 19 1.10 14.85 8.25
C ALA A 19 0.64 15.81 7.12
N GLY A 20 1.36 15.87 5.99
CA GLY A 20 1.08 16.80 4.89
C GLY A 20 -0.14 16.47 4.03
N PHE A 21 -0.62 15.22 4.05
CA PHE A 21 -1.69 14.73 3.15
C PHE A 21 -3.07 14.63 3.81
N VAL A 22 -3.31 15.49 4.81
CA VAL A 22 -4.55 15.57 5.59
C VAL A 22 -5.77 15.58 4.65
N ASP A 23 -6.52 14.47 4.71
CA ASP A 23 -7.87 14.19 4.16
C ASP A 23 -7.95 13.15 3.03
N HIS A 24 -6.85 12.82 2.34
CA HIS A 24 -6.92 11.92 1.18
C HIS A 24 -5.98 10.73 1.21
N LEU A 25 -4.99 10.72 2.10
CA LEU A 25 -3.97 9.68 2.13
C LEU A 25 -3.29 9.66 3.50
N VAL A 26 -3.07 8.47 4.04
CA VAL A 26 -2.12 8.29 5.15
C VAL A 26 -0.85 7.73 4.55
N VAL A 27 0.27 8.42 4.79
CA VAL A 27 1.58 8.04 4.28
C VAL A 27 2.50 7.79 5.46
N GLY A 28 3.07 6.59 5.52
CA GLY A 28 4.23 6.28 6.33
C GLY A 28 5.46 6.27 5.44
N HIS A 29 6.56 6.91 5.85
CA HIS A 29 7.79 6.93 5.09
C HIS A 29 8.98 6.45 5.94
N ASP A 30 9.95 5.83 5.27
CA ASP A 30 11.30 5.65 5.80
C ASP A 30 12.32 5.57 4.68
N SER A 31 13.34 6.42 4.75
CA SER A 31 14.49 6.43 3.82
C SER A 31 14.05 6.56 2.35
N VAL A 32 13.92 5.43 1.63
CA VAL A 32 13.65 5.31 0.19
C VAL A 32 12.33 4.62 -0.13
N VAL A 33 11.60 4.17 0.90
CA VAL A 33 10.30 3.51 0.76
C VAL A 33 9.21 4.27 1.49
N SER A 34 8.01 4.21 0.91
CA SER A 34 6.79 4.72 1.51
C SER A 34 5.72 3.64 1.53
N ILE A 35 4.84 3.68 2.54
CA ILE A 35 3.60 2.91 2.61
C ILE A 35 2.42 3.87 2.55
N LEU A 36 1.48 3.58 1.66
CA LEU A 36 0.34 4.41 1.34
C LEU A 36 -0.95 3.66 1.74
N ALA A 37 -1.76 4.30 2.57
CA ALA A 37 -3.11 3.87 2.86
C ALA A 37 -4.12 4.86 2.26
N TYR A 38 -4.89 4.38 1.30
CA TYR A 38 -5.90 5.15 0.60
C TYR A 38 -7.22 5.23 1.39
N PRO A 39 -8.14 6.14 1.06
CA PRO A 39 -9.36 6.34 1.84
C PRO A 39 -10.30 5.15 1.94
N TRP A 40 -10.21 4.22 1.00
CA TRP A 40 -10.98 2.98 1.03
C TRP A 40 -10.38 1.94 1.98
N SER A 41 -9.07 2.00 2.28
CA SER A 41 -8.40 1.06 3.20
C SER A 41 -8.98 1.13 4.61
N TRP A 42 -9.46 2.30 5.05
CA TRP A 42 -10.17 2.44 6.33
C TRP A 42 -11.70 2.36 6.24
N LYS A 43 -12.24 1.93 5.09
CA LYS A 43 -13.68 1.70 4.88
C LYS A 43 -14.01 0.23 4.60
N THR A 44 -13.02 -0.66 4.71
CA THR A 44 -13.13 -2.10 4.43
C THR A 44 -12.59 -2.95 5.58
N ASP A 45 -13.06 -4.20 5.64
CA ASP A 45 -12.58 -5.24 6.55
C ASP A 45 -11.33 -5.95 6.00
N ALA A 46 -11.04 -5.80 4.70
CA ALA A 46 -9.86 -6.36 4.04
C ALA A 46 -8.98 -5.25 3.46
N PRO A 47 -8.31 -4.43 4.31
CA PRO A 47 -7.49 -3.33 3.83
C PRO A 47 -6.34 -3.84 2.95
N ALA A 48 -5.89 -2.98 2.04
CA ALA A 48 -4.60 -3.15 1.40
C ALA A 48 -3.90 -1.80 1.36
N PHE A 49 -2.58 -1.89 1.24
CA PHE A 49 -1.66 -0.78 1.31
C PHE A 49 -0.67 -0.91 0.16
N GLU A 50 -0.30 0.21 -0.42
CA GLU A 50 0.70 0.25 -1.47
C GLU A 50 2.05 0.60 -0.87
N ILE A 51 3.07 -0.18 -1.18
CA ILE A 51 4.47 0.14 -0.92
C ILE A 51 5.02 0.75 -2.21
N SER A 52 5.69 1.89 -2.11
CA SER A 52 6.40 2.52 -3.22
C SER A 52 7.88 2.68 -2.89
N HIS A 53 8.73 2.46 -3.89
CA HIS A 53 10.16 2.72 -3.79
C HIS A 53 10.51 3.94 -4.66
N GLU A 54 10.83 5.06 -4.01
CA GLU A 54 10.93 6.38 -4.66
C GLU A 54 12.00 6.43 -5.76
N VAL A 55 13.14 5.78 -5.53
CA VAL A 55 14.27 5.76 -6.48
C VAL A 55 14.04 4.82 -7.66
N LYS A 56 13.34 3.70 -7.46
CA LYS A 56 13.21 2.63 -8.46
C LYS A 56 11.90 2.70 -9.26
N ASP A 57 11.01 3.64 -8.93
CA ASP A 57 9.66 3.77 -9.52
C ASP A 57 8.90 2.43 -9.55
N THR A 58 9.07 1.68 -8.47
CA THR A 58 8.51 0.33 -8.29
C THR A 58 7.45 0.39 -7.20
N THR A 59 6.36 -0.37 -7.37
CA THR A 59 5.30 -0.50 -6.35
C THR A 59 4.94 -1.95 -6.09
N TYR A 60 4.40 -2.22 -4.90
CA TYR A 60 3.86 -3.52 -4.52
C TYR A 60 2.75 -3.37 -3.48
N TRP A 61 1.68 -4.15 -3.61
CA TRP A 61 0.54 -4.09 -2.68
C TRP A 61 0.59 -5.19 -1.62
N VAL A 62 0.29 -4.81 -0.38
CA VAL A 62 0.28 -5.70 0.80
C VAL A 62 -1.05 -5.60 1.56
N ARG A 63 -1.38 -6.65 2.33
CA ARG A 63 -2.60 -6.73 3.15
C ARG A 63 -2.39 -6.39 4.62
N GLU A 64 -1.13 -6.43 5.06
CA GLU A 64 -0.71 -6.09 6.41
C GLU A 64 0.29 -4.93 6.32
N ILE A 65 0.48 -4.20 7.42
CA ILE A 65 1.46 -3.11 7.51
C ILE A 65 2.81 -3.73 7.90
N PRO A 66 3.78 -3.90 6.97
CA PRO A 66 5.10 -4.42 7.31
C PRO A 66 5.93 -3.37 8.04
N THR A 67 7.07 -3.79 8.62
CA THR A 67 8.14 -2.84 8.97
C THR A 67 8.79 -2.27 7.71
N PRO A 68 9.43 -1.09 7.78
CA PRO A 68 10.15 -0.53 6.63
C PRO A 68 11.18 -1.47 6.00
N GLN A 69 11.92 -2.21 6.83
CA GLN A 69 12.90 -3.19 6.36
C GLN A 69 12.23 -4.31 5.56
N ARG A 70 11.11 -4.86 6.06
CA ARG A 70 10.37 -5.90 5.35
C ARG A 70 9.70 -5.37 4.09
N ALA A 71 9.29 -4.10 4.06
CA ALA A 71 8.74 -3.46 2.87
C ALA A 71 9.76 -3.39 1.72
N ILE A 72 11.03 -3.11 2.03
CA ILE A 72 12.13 -3.16 1.05
C ILE A 72 12.28 -4.57 0.48
N GLU A 73 12.32 -5.60 1.32
CA GLU A 73 12.42 -6.98 0.84
C GLU A 73 11.25 -7.36 -0.06
N LEU A 74 10.01 -7.04 0.35
CA LEU A 74 8.80 -7.37 -0.40
C LEU A 74 8.77 -6.70 -1.77
N ILE A 75 9.16 -5.43 -1.86
CA ILE A 75 9.16 -4.69 -3.12
C ILE A 75 10.31 -5.10 -4.04
N GLU A 76 11.45 -5.55 -3.50
CA GLU A 76 12.54 -6.12 -4.29
C GLU A 76 12.21 -7.52 -4.84
N GLU A 77 11.50 -8.33 -4.05
CA GLU A 77 11.10 -9.69 -4.44
C GLU A 77 9.93 -9.69 -5.43
N ASN A 78 8.95 -8.80 -5.24
CA ASN A 78 7.64 -8.90 -5.90
C ASN A 78 7.20 -7.62 -6.63
N GLY A 79 7.91 -6.52 -6.43
CA GLY A 79 7.55 -5.23 -6.99
C GLY A 79 7.62 -5.20 -8.51
N GLY A 80 6.87 -4.28 -9.09
CA GLY A 80 6.92 -3.99 -10.52
C GLY A 80 6.72 -2.51 -10.79
N PRO A 81 6.77 -2.09 -12.07
CA PRO A 81 6.45 -0.72 -12.45
C PRO A 81 5.10 -0.29 -11.89
N ALA A 82 4.98 0.95 -11.41
CA ALA A 82 3.77 1.45 -10.75
C ALA A 82 2.47 1.18 -11.53
N GLY A 83 2.50 1.31 -12.86
CA GLY A 83 1.35 1.07 -13.74
C GLY A 83 0.90 -0.41 -13.85
N GLU A 84 1.68 -1.37 -13.37
CA GLU A 84 1.28 -2.77 -13.33
C GLU A 84 0.41 -3.12 -12.10
N GLU A 85 0.43 -2.27 -11.07
CA GLU A 85 -0.39 -2.40 -9.85
C GLU A 85 -0.37 -3.81 -9.25
N ARG A 86 0.81 -4.42 -9.13
CA ARG A 86 0.95 -5.82 -8.71
C ARG A 86 0.44 -6.03 -7.28
N GLY A 87 -0.53 -6.93 -7.14
CA GLY A 87 -1.20 -7.22 -5.87
C GLY A 87 -2.35 -6.27 -5.53
N ASN A 88 -2.69 -5.31 -6.41
CA ASN A 88 -3.79 -4.39 -6.19
C ASN A 88 -5.13 -5.17 -6.12
N PRO A 89 -5.87 -5.11 -5.00
CA PRO A 89 -7.19 -5.72 -4.89
C PRO A 89 -8.15 -5.32 -6.02
N HIS A 90 -8.10 -4.07 -6.45
CA HIS A 90 -9.11 -3.49 -7.34
C HIS A 90 -8.87 -3.83 -8.82
N LYS A 91 -7.64 -4.16 -9.21
CA LYS A 91 -7.33 -4.63 -10.56
C LYS A 91 -7.74 -6.10 -10.78
N ALA A 92 -7.67 -6.92 -9.72
CA ALA A 92 -8.05 -8.34 -9.80
C ALA A 92 -9.56 -8.52 -10.04
N GLU A 93 -10.40 -7.63 -9.51
CA GLU A 93 -11.85 -7.65 -9.76
C GLU A 93 -12.19 -7.30 -11.23
N SER A 94 -11.43 -6.40 -11.86
CA SER A 94 -11.64 -6.03 -13.27
C SER A 94 -11.24 -7.12 -14.26
N ALA A 95 -10.36 -8.06 -13.85
CA ALA A 95 -9.89 -9.14 -14.71
C ALA A 95 -10.84 -10.36 -14.74
N ASP A 96 -11.62 -10.60 -13.69
CA ASP A 96 -12.56 -11.74 -13.62
C ASP A 96 -13.88 -11.48 -14.37
N GLU A 97 -14.34 -10.22 -14.47
CA GLU A 97 -15.56 -9.86 -15.20
C GLU A 97 -15.42 -9.99 -16.73
N GLY A 98 -14.20 -9.91 -17.27
CA GLY A 98 -13.93 -10.08 -18.70
C GLY A 98 -14.01 -11.54 -19.19
N MET A 99 -14.00 -12.52 -18.29
CA MET A 99 -13.97 -13.96 -18.63
C MET A 99 -15.36 -14.62 -18.60
N ARG A 100 -16.38 -13.95 -18.02
CA ARG A 100 -17.75 -14.47 -17.94
C ARG A 100 -18.67 -14.01 -19.08
N SER A 101 -18.15 -13.18 -19.99
CA SER A 101 -18.88 -12.67 -21.16
C SER A 101 -18.16 -13.09 -22.44
N SER A 102 -18.15 -14.38 -22.76
CA SER A 102 -17.75 -14.91 -24.09
C SER A 102 -18.53 -16.18 -24.40
#